data_AF-A0A7V0UH30-F1
#
_entry.id   AF-A0A7V0UH30-F1
#
_cell.length_a   1.000
_cell.length_b   1.000
_cell.length_c   1.000
_cell.angle_alpha   90.00
_cell.angle_beta   90.00
_cell.angle_gamma   90.00
#
_symmetry.space_group_name_H-M   'P 1'
#
loop_
_entity.id
_entity.type
_entity.pdbx_description
1 polymer ?
#
loop_
_entity_poly.entity_id
_entity_poly.type
_entity_poly.pdbx_seq_one_letter_code
_entity_poly.pdbx_strand_id
1 'polypeptide(L)'
;MIRKQIYLDGRHQESVRRMAAARGVSEAEVIREAIEAHQGQPRSGYKDPAAWKRALKVMRSQRLPSSKQVQPRKWSREELYEERVKHYGRRSR
;
A
#
# COMPACT_ATOMS: atom_id res chain seq x y z
N MET A 1 -20.68 -17.43 20.05
CA MET A 1 -20.74 -16.90 18.66
C MET A 1 -21.75 -15.77 18.61
N ILE A 2 -21.48 -14.72 17.83
CA ILE A 2 -22.42 -13.61 17.60
C ILE A 2 -23.03 -13.78 16.20
N ARG A 3 -24.37 -13.76 16.08
CA ARG A 3 -25.05 -13.85 14.79
C ARG A 3 -24.96 -12.50 14.07
N LYS A 4 -24.41 -12.50 12.85
CA LYS A 4 -24.36 -11.33 11.98
C LYS A 4 -25.05 -11.65 10.66
N GLN A 5 -25.83 -10.71 10.14
CA GLN A 5 -26.35 -10.73 8.78
C GLN A 5 -25.51 -9.77 7.93
N ILE A 6 -25.08 -10.23 6.76
CA ILE A 6 -24.27 -9.46 5.81
C ILE A 6 -24.86 -9.65 4.41
N TYR A 7 -24.76 -8.62 3.57
CA TYR A 7 -25.10 -8.72 2.16
C TYR A 7 -23.89 -9.17 1.37
N LEU A 8 -24.08 -10.16 0.50
CA LEU A 8 -23.11 -10.62 -0.48
C LEU A 8 -23.72 -10.42 -1.87
N ASP A 9 -22.90 -10.08 -2.86
CA ASP A 9 -23.36 -10.18 -4.24
C ASP A 9 -23.46 -11.65 -4.69
N GLY A 10 -24.15 -11.89 -5.80
CA GLY A 10 -24.40 -13.25 -6.30
C GLY A 10 -23.12 -14.04 -6.57
N ARG A 11 -22.05 -13.39 -7.04
CA ARG A 11 -20.76 -14.06 -7.31
C ARG A 11 -20.09 -14.51 -6.01
N HIS A 12 -20.10 -13.66 -4.98
CA HIS A 12 -19.56 -14.01 -3.66
C HIS A 12 -20.38 -15.10 -2.98
N GLN A 13 -21.71 -15.03 -3.06
CA GLN A 13 -22.59 -16.08 -2.51
C GLN A 13 -22.31 -17.44 -3.16
N GLU A 14 -22.22 -17.50 -4.50
CA GLU A 14 -21.89 -18.75 -5.20
C GLU A 14 -20.52 -19.30 -4.83
N SER A 15 -19.53 -18.43 -4.65
CA SER A 15 -18.18 -18.82 -4.24
C SER A 15 -18.19 -19.44 -2.85
N VAL A 16 -18.83 -18.80 -1.88
CA VAL A 16 -18.98 -19.31 -0.50
C VAL A 16 -19.69 -20.65 -0.51
N ARG A 17 -20.81 -20.76 -1.24
CA ARG A 17 -21.59 -21.99 -1.35
C ARG A 17 -20.79 -23.15 -1.94
N ARG A 18 -20.04 -22.89 -3.03
CA ARG A 18 -19.16 -23.89 -3.67
C ARG A 18 -18.05 -24.35 -2.72
N MET A 19 -17.39 -23.42 -2.03
CA MET A 19 -16.34 -23.76 -1.07
C MET A 19 -16.87 -24.57 0.11
N ALA A 20 -18.04 -24.20 0.64
CA ALA A 20 -18.70 -24.91 1.73
C ALA A 20 -19.02 -26.36 1.32
N ALA A 21 -19.64 -26.54 0.14
CA ALA A 21 -19.98 -27.86 -0.38
C ALA A 21 -18.73 -28.72 -0.64
N ALA A 22 -17.68 -28.14 -1.24
CA ALA A 22 -16.44 -28.87 -1.53
C ALA A 22 -15.70 -29.32 -0.27
N ARG A 23 -15.80 -28.56 0.83
CA ARG A 23 -15.12 -28.86 2.10
C ARG A 23 -16.01 -29.63 3.10
N GLY A 24 -17.31 -29.76 2.83
CA GLY A 24 -18.25 -30.38 3.77
C GLY A 24 -18.48 -29.57 5.05
N VAL A 25 -18.28 -28.24 5.00
CA VAL A 25 -18.45 -27.33 6.15
C VAL A 25 -19.55 -26.32 5.89
N SER A 26 -19.97 -25.59 6.92
CA SER A 26 -20.98 -24.53 6.76
C SER A 26 -20.43 -23.30 6.02
N GLU A 27 -21.27 -22.58 5.30
CA GLU A 27 -20.92 -21.29 4.67
C GLU A 27 -20.37 -20.28 5.69
N ALA A 28 -20.89 -20.30 6.92
CA ALA A 28 -20.41 -19.46 8.00
C ALA A 28 -18.99 -19.82 8.45
N GLU A 29 -18.57 -21.08 8.34
CA GLU A 29 -17.21 -21.52 8.64
C GLU A 29 -16.24 -21.04 7.56
N VAL A 30 -16.62 -21.17 6.29
CA VAL A 30 -15.84 -20.62 5.16
C VAL A 30 -15.60 -19.11 5.33
N ILE A 31 -16.63 -18.36 5.73
CA ILE A 31 -16.51 -16.92 5.97
C ILE A 31 -15.59 -16.63 7.17
N ARG A 32 -15.70 -17.40 8.26
CA ARG A 32 -14.80 -17.25 9.42
C ARG A 32 -13.34 -17.53 9.05
N GLU A 33 -13.06 -18.67 8.43
CA GLU A 33 -11.71 -19.03 7.98
C GLU A 33 -11.12 -17.98 7.04
N ALA A 34 -11.92 -17.42 6.13
CA ALA A 34 -11.48 -16.35 5.24
C ALA A 34 -11.13 -15.06 6.02
N ILE A 35 -11.90 -14.73 7.07
CA ILE A 35 -11.60 -13.59 7.95
C ILE A 35 -10.31 -13.84 8.73
N GLU A 36 -10.13 -15.01 9.35
CA GLU A 36 -8.92 -15.39 10.09
C GLU A 36 -7.69 -15.38 9.17
N ALA A 37 -7.81 -15.95 7.96
CA ALA A 37 -6.76 -15.91 6.96
C ALA A 37 -6.41 -14.47 6.55
N HIS A 38 -7.40 -13.57 6.44
CA HIS A 38 -7.15 -12.16 6.16
C HIS A 38 -6.46 -11.42 7.32
N GLN A 39 -6.70 -11.84 8.57
CA GLN A 39 -6.06 -11.26 9.75
C GLN A 39 -4.59 -11.68 9.88
N GLY A 40 -4.26 -12.93 9.50
CA GLY A 40 -2.89 -13.46 9.54
C GLY A 40 -2.02 -13.04 8.35
N GLN A 41 -2.60 -12.55 7.26
CA GLN A 41 -1.85 -12.06 6.10
C GLN A 41 -1.47 -10.58 6.30
N PRO A 42 -0.19 -10.19 6.14
CA PRO A 42 0.15 -8.78 6.07
C PRO A 42 -0.60 -8.21 4.88
N ARG A 43 -1.56 -7.32 5.15
CA ARG A 43 -2.30 -6.62 4.10
C ARG A 43 -1.27 -6.01 3.15
N SER A 44 -1.18 -6.55 1.93
CA SER A 44 -0.57 -5.85 0.81
C SER A 44 -1.34 -4.53 0.68
N GLY A 45 -0.75 -3.46 1.23
CA GLY A 45 -1.39 -2.15 1.29
C GLY A 45 -2.00 -1.72 2.62
N TYR A 46 -1.53 -2.18 3.80
CA TYR A 46 -1.74 -1.38 5.02
C TYR A 46 -0.98 -0.04 4.86
N LYS A 47 -1.64 0.94 4.25
CA LYS A 47 -1.11 2.29 4.11
C LYS A 47 -1.06 2.89 5.50
N ASP A 48 0.13 3.00 6.09
CA ASP A 48 0.33 3.66 7.38
C ASP A 48 -0.21 5.12 7.29
N PRO A 49 -1.34 5.44 7.94
CA PRO A 49 -1.93 6.77 7.87
C PRO A 49 -1.02 7.83 8.50
N ALA A 50 -0.16 7.45 9.45
CA ALA A 50 0.82 8.33 10.07
C ALA A 50 2.00 8.60 9.12
N ALA A 51 2.50 7.59 8.41
CA ALA A 51 3.48 7.80 7.32
C ALA A 51 2.94 8.76 6.25
N TRP A 52 1.68 8.59 5.83
CA TRP A 52 1.06 9.49 4.87
C TRP A 52 0.97 10.93 5.38
N LYS A 53 0.52 11.14 6.63
CA LYS A 53 0.47 12.46 7.25
C LYS A 53 1.86 13.11 7.35
N ARG A 54 2.90 12.34 7.71
CA ARG A 54 4.29 12.83 7.74
C ARG A 54 4.78 13.27 6.37
N ALA A 55 4.59 12.44 5.34
CA ALA A 55 4.97 12.78 3.96
C ALA A 55 4.24 14.04 3.46
N LEU A 56 2.93 14.13 3.69
CA LEU A 56 2.14 15.28 3.29
C LEU A 56 2.56 16.58 3.98
N LYS A 57 2.94 16.50 5.27
CA LYS A 57 3.48 17.66 6.02
C LYS A 57 4.76 18.18 5.38
N VAL A 58 5.68 17.29 4.99
CA VAL A 58 6.95 17.64 4.32
C VAL A 58 6.70 18.27 2.95
N MET A 59 5.82 17.68 2.14
CA MET A 59 5.47 18.24 0.82
C MET A 59 4.86 19.64 0.93
N ARG A 60 4.01 19.87 1.94
CA ARG A 60 3.40 21.18 2.20
C ARG A 60 4.42 22.20 2.72
N SER A 61 5.35 21.80 3.59
CA SER A 61 6.41 22.70 4.07
C SER A 61 7.41 23.08 2.98
N GLN A 62 7.55 22.25 1.94
CA GLN A 62 8.40 22.53 0.78
C GLN A 62 7.71 23.33 -0.33
N ARG A 63 6.41 23.62 -0.21
CA ARG A 63 5.76 24.57 -1.14
C ARG A 63 6.39 25.95 -0.93
N LEU A 64 7.28 26.32 -1.85
CA LEU A 64 7.78 27.67 -1.98
C LEU A 64 6.59 28.61 -2.23
N PRO A 65 6.58 29.84 -1.66
CA PRO A 65 5.56 30.83 -2.00
C PRO A 65 5.59 31.07 -3.50
N SER A 66 4.40 31.15 -4.11
CA SER A 66 4.17 31.31 -5.56
C SER A 66 4.85 32.54 -6.18
N SER A 67 5.47 33.40 -5.36
CA SER A 67 6.18 34.63 -5.75
C SER A 67 7.69 34.45 -5.98
N LYS A 68 8.29 33.30 -5.66
CA LYS A 68 9.70 33.05 -6.02
C LYS A 68 9.76 32.63 -7.48
N GLN A 69 10.23 33.54 -8.34
CA GLN A 69 10.62 33.24 -9.72
C GLN A 69 11.31 31.88 -9.77
N VAL A 70 10.78 30.97 -10.58
CA VAL A 70 11.35 29.63 -10.78
C VAL A 70 12.75 29.85 -11.35
N GLN A 71 13.75 29.79 -10.47
CA GLN A 71 15.15 29.87 -10.86
C GLN A 71 15.42 28.72 -11.83
N PRO A 72 16.14 28.97 -12.94
CA PRO A 72 16.52 27.90 -13.83
C PRO A 72 17.29 26.83 -13.05
N ARG A 73 17.08 25.56 -13.40
CA ARG A 73 17.83 24.46 -12.77
C ARG A 73 19.31 24.70 -12.99
N LYS A 74 20.09 24.73 -11.91
CA LYS A 74 21.55 24.92 -11.95
C LYS A 74 22.33 23.62 -12.17
N TRP A 75 21.62 22.52 -12.40
CA TRP A 75 22.21 21.19 -12.55
C TRP A 75 21.63 20.54 -13.80
N SER A 76 22.51 19.84 -14.52
CA SER A 76 22.13 18.86 -15.53
C SER A 76 22.00 17.47 -14.90
N ARG A 77 21.29 16.58 -15.59
CA ARG A 77 21.14 15.19 -15.14
C ARG A 77 22.50 14.50 -15.16
N GLU A 78 23.28 14.75 -16.21
CA GLU A 78 24.59 14.18 -16.49
C GLU A 78 25.58 14.51 -15.36
N GLU A 79 25.65 15.78 -14.95
CA GLU A 79 26.47 16.22 -13.81
C GLU A 79 26.11 15.48 -12.52
N LEU A 80 24.81 15.30 -12.21
CA LEU A 80 24.39 14.56 -11.01
C LEU A 80 24.78 13.08 -11.05
N TYR A 81 24.73 12.44 -12.22
CA TYR A 81 25.18 11.07 -12.38
C TYR A 81 26.70 10.96 -12.24
N GLU A 82 27.45 11.87 -12.84
CA GLU A 82 28.91 11.92 -12.68
C GLU A 82 29.31 12.16 -11.22
N GLU A 83 28.67 13.10 -10.53
CA GLU A 83 28.89 13.40 -9.11
C GLU A 83 28.59 12.16 -8.25
N ARG A 84 27.45 11.50 -8.48
CA ARG A 84 27.08 10.25 -7.80
C ARG A 84 28.11 9.15 -8.01
N VAL A 85 28.58 8.93 -9.24
CA VAL A 85 29.60 7.91 -9.55
C VAL A 85 30.94 8.28 -8.91
N LYS A 86 31.33 9.55 -8.90
CA LYS A 86 32.56 10.03 -8.23
C LYS A 86 32.51 9.80 -6.71
N HIS A 87 31.37 10.06 -6.06
CA HIS A 87 31.24 9.89 -4.60
C HIS A 87 31.01 8.44 -4.16
N TYR A 88 30.20 7.67 -4.89
CA TYR A 88 29.81 6.31 -4.47
C TYR A 88 30.55 5.19 -5.21
N GLY A 89 31.15 5.46 -6.38
CA GLY A 89 31.92 4.47 -7.16
C GLY A 89 33.25 4.07 -6.50
N ARG A 90 33.81 4.93 -5.64
CA ARG A 90 35.06 4.66 -4.89
C ARG A 90 34.91 3.65 -3.75
N ARG A 91 33.69 3.23 -3.40
CA ARG A 91 33.40 2.25 -2.32
C ARG A 91 33.30 0.79 -2.79
N SER A 92 33.65 0.50 -4.04
CA SER A 92 33.57 -0.86 -4.63
C SER A 92 34.93 -1.49 -4.95
N ARG A 93 35.95 -1.28 -4.10
CA ARG A 93 37.17 -2.09 -4.11
C ARG A 93 37.53 -2.50 -2.69
#